data_AF-A0A9X7SXG1-F1
#
_entry.id   AF-A0A9X7SXG1-F1
#
_cell.length_a   1.000
_cell.length_b   1.000
_cell.length_c   1.000
_cell.angle_alpha   90.00
_cell.angle_beta   90.00
_cell.angle_gamma   90.00
#
_symmetry.space_group_name_H-M   'P 1'
#
loop_
_entity.id
_entity.type
_entity.pdbx_description
1 polymer ?
#
loop_
_entity_poly.entity_id
_entity_poly.type
_entity_poly.pdbx_seq_one_letter_code
_entity_poly.pdbx_strand_id
1 'polypeptide(L)'
;MTSHKKGERIPEPMRGDGTGWVDLGPRNIERDRQNPNMLVPPVTDAGLLPNLKFSFSDATMTLNHGGWSREVTVRELPVATTLAGVNMALTPGGVRELHWHPNNDEWQYYISGQARMTVFAGNGTARTFDYRAGDVGYVPFATGHYFQNTGNETVWFLEMFKSDRFVDVSLNQWMALTPHELVASNLNVGPELLDALRKQKWPVVKYPGYGYDPDRG
;
A
#
# COMPACT_ATOMS: atom_id res chain seq x y z
N MET A 1 -6.81 8.59 27.89
CA MET A 1 -8.00 8.48 28.76
C MET A 1 -9.23 8.43 27.87
N THR A 2 -9.74 7.24 27.59
CA THR A 2 -10.97 7.07 26.82
C THR A 2 -12.17 7.30 27.74
N SER A 3 -13.02 8.26 27.36
CA SER A 3 -14.31 8.50 27.99
C SER A 3 -15.19 7.27 27.77
N HIS A 4 -15.45 6.49 28.81
CA HIS A 4 -16.48 5.45 28.74
C HIS A 4 -17.84 6.13 28.69
N LYS A 5 -18.57 5.97 27.57
CA LYS A 5 -19.99 6.32 27.50
C LYS A 5 -20.74 5.49 28.54
N LYS A 6 -21.44 6.19 29.44
CA LYS A 6 -22.26 5.59 30.50
C LYS A 6 -23.30 4.66 29.87
N GLY A 7 -23.16 3.34 30.06
CA GLY A 7 -24.14 2.33 29.61
C GLY A 7 -23.64 1.25 28.65
N GLU A 8 -22.41 1.34 28.10
CA GLU A 8 -21.87 0.27 27.25
C GLU A 8 -21.35 -0.92 28.08
N ARG A 9 -21.87 -2.12 27.80
CA ARG A 9 -21.42 -3.37 28.43
C ARG A 9 -20.00 -3.71 27.97
N ILE A 10 -19.13 -4.04 28.91
CA ILE A 10 -17.78 -4.56 28.62
C ILE A 10 -17.92 -6.02 28.15
N PRO A 11 -17.36 -6.39 26.98
CA PRO A 11 -17.42 -7.77 26.49
C PRO A 11 -16.50 -8.67 27.32
N GLU A 12 -17.01 -9.83 27.71
CA GLU A 12 -16.27 -10.84 28.48
C GLU A 12 -16.10 -12.12 27.66
N PRO A 13 -15.02 -12.90 27.87
CA PRO A 13 -14.82 -14.18 27.22
C PRO A 13 -15.70 -15.26 27.87
N MET A 14 -17.02 -15.09 27.77
CA MET A 14 -18.05 -15.94 28.36
C MET A 14 -19.16 -16.26 27.36
N ARG A 15 -19.65 -17.50 27.39
CA ARG A 15 -20.85 -17.93 26.65
C ARG A 15 -22.04 -18.10 27.58
N GLY A 16 -23.24 -18.09 27.00
CA GLY A 16 -24.50 -18.26 27.74
C GLY A 16 -24.69 -19.66 28.34
N ASP A 17 -23.88 -20.64 27.94
CA ASP A 17 -23.86 -22.01 28.48
C ASP A 17 -23.04 -22.15 29.77
N GLY A 18 -22.48 -21.04 30.29
CA GLY A 18 -21.65 -21.02 31.50
C GLY A 18 -20.17 -21.29 31.25
N THR A 19 -19.74 -21.47 30.00
CA THR A 19 -18.31 -21.61 29.67
C THR A 19 -17.60 -20.25 29.61
N GLY A 20 -16.32 -20.24 30.00
CA GLY A 20 -15.50 -19.03 30.09
C GLY A 20 -15.56 -18.37 31.47
N TRP A 21 -14.94 -17.19 31.60
CA TRP A 21 -14.94 -16.42 32.86
C TRP A 21 -14.69 -14.92 32.59
N VAL A 22 -14.92 -14.07 33.59
CA VAL A 22 -14.62 -12.64 33.52
C VAL A 22 -13.10 -12.43 33.47
N ASP A 23 -12.62 -11.62 32.53
CA ASP A 23 -11.20 -11.24 32.47
C ASP A 23 -10.97 -9.87 33.13
N LEU A 24 -10.43 -9.94 34.35
CA LEU A 24 -10.14 -8.80 35.24
C LEU A 24 -8.73 -8.22 35.05
N GLY A 25 -7.94 -8.75 34.11
CA GLY A 25 -6.58 -8.29 33.85
C GLY A 25 -6.51 -6.99 33.05
N PRO A 26 -5.33 -6.35 32.96
CA PRO A 26 -5.11 -5.25 32.02
C PRO A 26 -5.27 -5.73 30.58
N ARG A 27 -6.22 -5.16 29.84
CA ARG A 27 -6.58 -5.58 28.47
C ARG A 27 -7.06 -4.43 27.59
N ASN A 28 -7.16 -4.69 26.28
CA ASN A 28 -7.62 -3.72 25.29
C ASN A 28 -9.09 -3.97 24.91
N ILE A 29 -10.00 -3.27 25.60
CA ILE A 29 -11.44 -3.45 25.44
C ILE A 29 -11.92 -3.07 24.03
N GLU A 30 -11.28 -2.09 23.38
CA GLU A 30 -11.61 -1.71 22.01
C GLU A 30 -11.28 -2.82 21.01
N ARG A 31 -10.16 -3.55 21.18
CA ARG A 31 -9.84 -4.72 20.35
C ARG A 31 -10.78 -5.89 20.61
N ASP A 32 -11.21 -6.09 21.84
CA ASP A 32 -12.16 -7.14 22.19
C ASP A 32 -13.52 -6.92 21.51
N ARG A 33 -13.98 -5.67 21.48
CA ARG A 33 -15.19 -5.27 20.74
C ARG A 33 -15.07 -5.50 19.23
N GLN A 34 -13.88 -5.36 18.65
CA GLN A 34 -13.63 -5.63 17.23
C GLN A 34 -13.51 -7.12 16.90
N ASN A 35 -13.28 -7.97 17.90
CA ASN A 35 -13.02 -9.39 17.74
C ASN A 35 -13.95 -10.27 18.61
N PRO A 36 -15.29 -10.09 18.53
CA PRO A 36 -16.23 -10.81 19.39
C PRO A 36 -16.10 -12.34 19.25
N ASN A 37 -15.85 -12.83 18.03
CA ASN A 37 -15.70 -14.27 17.75
C ASN A 37 -14.28 -14.80 18.02
N MET A 38 -13.32 -13.95 18.40
CA MET A 38 -12.03 -14.41 18.95
C MET A 38 -12.07 -14.41 20.47
N LEU A 39 -12.72 -13.40 21.06
CA LEU A 39 -12.95 -13.33 22.51
C LEU A 39 -13.90 -14.45 22.97
N VAL A 40 -14.96 -14.70 22.19
CA VAL A 40 -15.95 -15.75 22.42
C VAL A 40 -16.08 -16.60 21.14
N PRO A 41 -15.19 -17.58 20.91
CA PRO A 41 -15.23 -18.40 19.70
C PRO A 41 -16.49 -19.28 19.61
N PRO A 42 -16.94 -19.60 18.37
CA PRO A 42 -17.94 -20.63 18.15
C PRO A 42 -17.54 -21.96 18.83
N VAL A 43 -18.53 -22.70 19.33
CA VAL A 43 -18.29 -24.01 19.99
C VAL A 43 -17.74 -25.09 19.04
N THR A 44 -17.84 -24.84 17.73
CA THR A 44 -17.33 -25.71 16.67
C THR A 44 -15.85 -25.49 16.37
N ASP A 45 -15.24 -24.41 16.85
CA ASP A 45 -13.83 -24.12 16.65
C ASP A 45 -12.98 -25.05 17.52
N ALA A 46 -11.97 -25.69 16.92
CA ALA A 46 -11.09 -26.62 17.62
C ALA A 46 -9.68 -26.68 16.99
N GLY A 47 -8.70 -27.02 17.81
CA GLY A 47 -7.31 -27.21 17.38
C GLY A 47 -6.49 -25.92 17.31
N LEU A 48 -5.26 -26.06 16.83
CA LEU A 48 -4.33 -24.95 16.66
C LEU A 48 -4.31 -24.53 15.19
N LEU A 49 -4.69 -23.28 14.93
CA LEU A 49 -4.58 -22.65 13.62
C LEU A 49 -3.60 -21.48 13.70
N PRO A 50 -2.81 -21.22 12.64
CA PRO A 50 -2.04 -19.99 12.56
C PRO A 50 -2.97 -18.78 12.54
N ASN A 51 -2.46 -17.62 12.92
CA ASN A 51 -3.20 -16.38 12.77
C ASN A 51 -3.51 -16.11 11.28
N LEU A 52 -4.77 -15.84 10.96
CA LEU A 52 -5.26 -15.56 9.60
C LEU A 52 -5.69 -14.10 9.42
N LYS A 53 -5.46 -13.23 10.42
CA LYS A 53 -5.92 -11.84 10.42
C LYS A 53 -4.79 -10.88 10.74
N PHE A 54 -4.63 -9.85 9.91
CA PHE A 54 -3.80 -8.70 10.23
C PHE A 54 -4.51 -7.42 9.78
N SER A 55 -4.38 -6.34 10.56
CA SER A 55 -4.96 -5.04 10.23
C SER A 55 -3.88 -4.13 9.67
N PHE A 56 -4.12 -3.51 8.51
CA PHE A 56 -3.24 -2.46 7.99
C PHE A 56 -3.04 -1.29 8.98
N SER A 57 -3.95 -1.06 9.92
CA SER A 57 -3.76 -0.03 10.96
C SER A 57 -2.63 -0.35 11.94
N ASP A 58 -2.20 -1.61 12.01
CA ASP A 58 -1.06 -2.06 12.80
C ASP A 58 0.24 -2.13 11.96
N ALA A 59 0.18 -1.82 10.66
CA ALA A 59 1.34 -1.80 9.77
C ALA A 59 2.10 -0.46 9.86
N THR A 60 3.41 -0.51 9.63
CA THR A 60 4.25 0.70 9.58
C THR A 60 3.86 1.58 8.39
N MET A 61 3.73 2.88 8.64
CA MET A 61 3.41 3.88 7.62
C MET A 61 4.67 4.44 6.99
N THR A 62 4.69 4.52 5.66
CA THR A 62 5.63 5.33 4.89
C THR A 62 4.92 6.58 4.41
N LEU A 63 5.39 7.75 4.85
CA LEU A 63 4.80 9.05 4.53
C LEU A 63 5.71 9.82 3.58
N ASN A 64 5.16 10.34 2.49
CA ASN A 64 5.90 11.19 1.55
C ASN A 64 5.07 12.38 1.10
N HIS A 65 5.73 13.35 0.47
CA HIS A 65 5.00 14.41 -0.24
C HIS A 65 4.16 13.78 -1.34
N GLY A 66 2.85 14.00 -1.29
CA GLY A 66 1.92 13.44 -2.27
C GLY A 66 1.07 12.29 -1.76
N GLY A 67 1.38 11.68 -0.61
CA GLY A 67 0.60 10.56 -0.09
C GLY A 67 1.30 9.70 0.96
N TRP A 68 0.81 8.48 1.12
CA TRP A 68 1.38 7.49 2.03
C TRP A 68 1.16 6.07 1.53
N SER A 69 1.96 5.14 2.04
CA SER A 69 1.81 3.70 1.82
C SER A 69 2.07 2.91 3.11
N ARG A 70 1.55 1.69 3.17
CA ARG A 70 1.81 0.71 4.23
C ARG A 70 1.61 -0.69 3.66
N GLU A 71 2.37 -1.65 4.16
CA GLU A 71 2.37 -3.01 3.62
C GLU A 71 2.07 -4.06 4.68
N VAL A 72 1.48 -5.17 4.23
CA VAL A 72 1.32 -6.40 5.00
C VAL A 72 1.92 -7.52 4.16
N THR A 73 2.96 -8.12 4.71
CA THR A 73 3.77 -9.17 4.08
C THR A 73 3.81 -10.40 4.98
N VAL A 74 4.61 -11.40 4.60
CA VAL A 74 4.91 -12.56 5.47
C VAL A 74 5.49 -12.15 6.83
N ARG A 75 6.09 -10.96 6.97
CA ARG A 75 6.61 -10.47 8.25
C ARG A 75 5.50 -10.13 9.24
N GLU A 76 4.37 -9.63 8.75
CA GLU A 76 3.21 -9.24 9.55
C GLU A 76 2.19 -10.38 9.67
N LEU A 77 2.01 -11.17 8.60
CA LEU A 77 1.09 -12.31 8.54
C LEU A 77 1.81 -13.56 7.97
N PRO A 78 2.55 -14.34 8.79
CA PRO A 78 3.44 -15.41 8.32
C PRO A 78 2.78 -16.56 7.56
N VAL A 79 1.46 -16.74 7.70
CA VAL A 79 0.71 -17.74 6.93
C VAL A 79 0.57 -17.35 5.44
N ALA A 80 0.63 -16.05 5.12
CA ALA A 80 0.46 -15.51 3.78
C ALA A 80 1.77 -15.57 2.97
N THR A 81 2.27 -16.78 2.71
CA THR A 81 3.57 -17.00 2.04
C THR A 81 3.56 -16.74 0.53
N THR A 82 2.39 -16.56 -0.07
CA THR A 82 2.23 -16.38 -1.52
C THR A 82 1.53 -15.07 -1.89
N LEU A 83 1.26 -14.22 -0.90
CA LEU A 83 0.55 -12.97 -1.10
C LEU A 83 1.08 -11.87 -0.16
N ALA A 84 1.43 -10.73 -0.74
CA ALA A 84 1.73 -9.49 -0.04
C ALA A 84 0.82 -8.38 -0.57
N GLY A 85 0.45 -7.45 0.30
CA GLY A 85 -0.43 -6.33 -0.04
C GLY A 85 0.14 -5.00 0.40
N VAL A 86 -0.02 -3.97 -0.44
CA VAL A 86 0.31 -2.58 -0.11
C VAL A 86 -0.97 -1.75 -0.20
N ASN A 87 -1.31 -1.05 0.87
CA ASN A 87 -2.37 -0.05 0.86
C ASN A 87 -1.73 1.34 0.70
N MET A 88 -2.17 2.07 -0.32
CA MET A 88 -1.62 3.37 -0.67
C MET A 88 -2.72 4.41 -0.83
N ALA A 89 -2.37 5.66 -0.50
CA ALA A 89 -3.18 6.82 -0.84
C ALA A 89 -2.34 7.89 -1.54
N LEU A 90 -2.88 8.47 -2.60
CA LEU A 90 -2.31 9.60 -3.34
C LEU A 90 -3.24 10.81 -3.22
N THR A 91 -2.71 11.92 -2.73
CA THR A 91 -3.38 13.23 -2.78
C THR A 91 -3.57 13.69 -4.23
N PRO A 92 -4.45 14.67 -4.52
CA PRO A 92 -4.61 15.24 -5.87
C PRO A 92 -3.26 15.61 -6.51
N GLY A 93 -2.99 15.11 -7.72
CA GLY A 93 -1.71 15.29 -8.43
C GLY A 93 -0.51 14.53 -7.84
N GLY A 94 -0.68 13.76 -6.76
CA GLY A 94 0.34 12.88 -6.20
C GLY A 94 0.64 11.72 -7.14
N VAL A 95 1.90 11.28 -7.14
CA VAL A 95 2.41 10.26 -8.04
C VAL A 95 3.07 9.15 -7.24
N ARG A 96 2.67 7.90 -7.48
CA ARG A 96 3.49 6.73 -7.18
C ARG A 96 4.59 6.68 -8.25
N GLU A 97 5.82 7.00 -7.84
CA GLU A 97 6.96 7.26 -8.74
C GLU A 97 7.23 6.09 -9.68
N LEU A 98 7.74 6.37 -10.89
CA LEU A 98 8.11 5.35 -11.88
C LEU A 98 9.05 4.28 -11.30
N HIS A 99 8.60 3.04 -11.34
CA HIS A 99 9.27 1.89 -10.75
C HIS A 99 8.92 0.59 -11.48
N TRP A 100 9.55 -0.51 -11.08
CA TRP A 100 9.19 -1.86 -11.50
C TRP A 100 9.45 -2.86 -10.38
N HIS A 101 8.83 -4.03 -10.47
CA HIS A 101 9.01 -5.14 -9.54
C HIS A 101 9.90 -6.22 -10.16
N PRO A 102 11.01 -6.61 -9.50
CA PRO A 102 11.93 -7.60 -10.04
C PRO A 102 11.52 -9.05 -9.72
N ASN A 103 10.44 -9.26 -8.98
CA ASN A 103 10.03 -10.58 -8.50
C ASN A 103 8.65 -11.03 -8.99
N ASN A 104 7.68 -10.12 -9.22
CA ASN A 104 6.31 -10.53 -9.51
C ASN A 104 5.57 -9.53 -10.41
N ASP A 105 4.42 -9.95 -10.90
CA ASP A 105 3.38 -9.06 -11.40
C ASP A 105 2.76 -8.25 -10.25
N GLU A 106 2.14 -7.13 -10.59
CA GLU A 106 1.31 -6.34 -9.68
C GLU A 106 -0.15 -6.36 -10.14
N TRP A 107 -1.05 -6.64 -9.21
CA TRP A 107 -2.49 -6.50 -9.39
C TRP A 107 -3.00 -5.37 -8.52
N GLN A 108 -3.86 -4.49 -9.05
CA GLN A 108 -4.38 -3.35 -8.30
C GLN A 108 -5.90 -3.33 -8.24
N TYR A 109 -6.44 -2.85 -7.11
CA TYR A 109 -7.85 -2.47 -6.97
C TYR A 109 -7.98 -1.03 -6.49
N TYR A 110 -8.69 -0.21 -7.25
CA TYR A 110 -8.92 1.20 -6.94
C TYR A 110 -10.15 1.33 -6.04
N ILE A 111 -9.93 1.75 -4.80
CA ILE A 111 -10.97 1.87 -3.76
C ILE A 111 -11.74 3.19 -3.92
N SER A 112 -11.03 4.29 -4.19
CA SER A 112 -11.62 5.62 -4.36
C SER A 112 -10.81 6.49 -5.33
N GLY A 113 -11.40 7.60 -5.76
CA GLY A 113 -10.74 8.64 -6.56
C GLY A 113 -10.60 8.31 -8.04
N GLN A 114 -9.76 9.09 -8.73
CA GLN A 114 -9.45 8.97 -10.15
C GLN A 114 -7.94 9.00 -10.35
N ALA A 115 -7.42 8.06 -11.12
CA ALA A 115 -6.00 7.90 -11.36
C ALA A 115 -5.70 7.65 -12.83
N ARG A 116 -4.42 7.79 -13.19
CA ARG A 116 -3.86 7.39 -14.47
C ARG A 116 -2.64 6.52 -14.21
N MET A 117 -2.54 5.39 -14.89
CA MET A 117 -1.32 4.58 -14.91
C MET A 117 -0.76 4.54 -16.32
N THR A 118 0.56 4.63 -16.43
CA THR A 118 1.27 4.25 -17.66
C THR A 118 2.18 3.07 -17.36
N VAL A 119 2.10 2.05 -18.22
CA VAL A 119 2.95 0.85 -18.18
C VAL A 119 3.84 0.82 -19.42
N PHE A 120 5.13 0.61 -19.20
CA PHE A 120 6.20 0.54 -20.20
C PHE A 120 6.68 -0.92 -20.30
N ALA A 121 6.36 -1.55 -21.43
CA ALA A 121 6.81 -2.88 -21.78
C ALA A 121 8.06 -2.82 -22.69
N GLY A 122 8.60 -3.99 -23.03
CA GLY A 122 9.72 -4.11 -23.96
C GLY A 122 9.45 -3.49 -25.34
N ASN A 123 10.53 -3.24 -26.08
CA ASN A 123 10.50 -2.69 -27.45
C ASN A 123 9.81 -1.31 -27.56
N GLY A 124 9.90 -0.48 -26.52
CA GLY A 124 9.34 0.88 -26.52
C GLY A 124 7.81 0.93 -26.48
N THR A 125 7.15 -0.19 -26.15
CA THR A 125 5.68 -0.21 -26.06
C THR A 125 5.24 0.40 -24.75
N ALA A 126 4.32 1.37 -24.80
CA ALA A 126 3.70 1.94 -23.62
C ALA A 126 2.18 1.93 -23.76
N ARG A 127 1.49 1.79 -22.63
CA ARG A 127 0.03 1.92 -22.54
C ARG A 127 -0.32 2.78 -21.34
N THR A 128 -1.23 3.73 -21.57
CA THR A 128 -1.76 4.61 -20.53
C THR A 128 -3.26 4.41 -20.43
N PHE A 129 -3.75 4.22 -19.21
CA PHE A 129 -5.17 4.08 -18.91
C PHE A 129 -5.55 4.95 -17.71
N ASP A 130 -6.77 5.46 -17.76
CA ASP A 130 -7.42 6.11 -16.63
C ASP A 130 -8.21 5.08 -15.84
N TYR A 131 -8.20 5.25 -14.52
CA TYR A 131 -8.82 4.38 -13.53
C TYR A 131 -9.69 5.21 -12.59
N ARG A 132 -10.76 4.60 -12.10
CA ARG A 132 -11.65 5.15 -11.07
C ARG A 132 -11.97 4.09 -10.02
N ALA A 133 -12.66 4.50 -8.97
CA ALA A 133 -13.16 3.59 -7.94
C ALA A 133 -13.89 2.38 -8.56
N GLY A 134 -13.50 1.17 -8.13
CA GLY A 134 -14.02 -0.11 -8.59
C GLY A 134 -13.23 -0.75 -9.73
N ASP A 135 -12.33 -0.01 -10.40
CA ASP A 135 -11.53 -0.56 -11.48
C ASP A 135 -10.40 -1.47 -10.96
N VAL A 136 -9.93 -2.35 -11.85
CA VAL A 136 -8.83 -3.29 -11.61
C VAL A 136 -7.71 -3.00 -12.60
N GLY A 137 -6.49 -2.88 -12.08
CA GLY A 137 -5.27 -2.78 -12.87
C GLY A 137 -4.46 -4.08 -12.82
N TYR A 138 -3.58 -4.25 -13.81
CA TYR A 138 -2.58 -5.31 -13.81
C TYR A 138 -1.33 -4.84 -14.54
N VAL A 139 -0.17 -5.08 -13.92
CA VAL A 139 1.14 -4.73 -14.45
C VAL A 139 1.98 -6.00 -14.52
N PRO A 140 2.40 -6.43 -15.73
CA PRO A 140 3.25 -7.61 -15.87
C PRO A 140 4.61 -7.44 -15.21
N PHE A 141 5.20 -8.57 -14.80
CA PHE A 141 6.53 -8.70 -14.23
C PHE A 141 7.57 -7.83 -14.94
N ALA A 142 8.35 -7.09 -14.13
CA ALA A 142 9.45 -6.24 -14.56
C ALA A 142 9.09 -5.13 -15.58
N THR A 143 7.81 -4.82 -15.79
CA THR A 143 7.42 -3.67 -16.61
C THR A 143 7.42 -2.38 -15.78
N GLY A 144 8.09 -1.35 -16.31
CA GLY A 144 8.17 -0.05 -15.66
C GLY A 144 6.79 0.61 -15.65
N HIS A 145 6.37 1.21 -14.55
CA HIS A 145 5.07 1.88 -14.49
C HIS A 145 5.03 2.95 -13.38
N TYR A 146 4.09 3.88 -13.51
CA TYR A 146 3.79 4.90 -12.50
C TYR A 146 2.28 5.10 -12.39
N PHE A 147 1.82 5.59 -11.24
CA PHE A 147 0.43 5.99 -11.03
C PHE A 147 0.36 7.47 -10.66
N GLN A 148 -0.58 8.20 -11.22
CA GLN A 148 -0.83 9.59 -10.90
C GLN A 148 -2.29 9.77 -10.51
N ASN A 149 -2.55 10.48 -9.42
CA ASN A 149 -3.89 10.96 -9.12
C ASN A 149 -4.24 12.12 -10.07
N THR A 150 -5.25 11.92 -10.91
CA THR A 150 -5.77 12.89 -11.88
C THR A 150 -7.05 13.58 -11.41
N GLY A 151 -7.57 13.19 -10.25
CA GLY A 151 -8.75 13.80 -9.65
C GLY A 151 -8.44 14.94 -8.68
N ASN A 152 -9.52 15.52 -8.15
CA ASN A 152 -9.50 16.49 -7.06
C ASN A 152 -9.71 15.85 -5.67
N GLU A 153 -9.97 14.55 -5.62
CA GLU A 153 -10.11 13.75 -4.39
C GLU A 153 -8.91 12.83 -4.17
N THR A 154 -8.81 12.20 -2.99
CA THR A 154 -7.72 11.24 -2.72
C THR A 154 -7.99 9.92 -3.43
N VAL A 155 -7.00 9.40 -4.14
CA VAL A 155 -7.02 8.03 -4.66
C VAL A 155 -6.56 7.10 -3.57
N TRP A 156 -7.38 6.12 -3.22
CA TRP A 156 -7.00 5.01 -2.34
C TRP A 156 -7.01 3.75 -3.18
N PHE A 157 -5.97 2.94 -3.07
CA PHE A 157 -5.89 1.68 -3.81
C PHE A 157 -5.10 0.63 -3.03
N LEU A 158 -5.29 -0.61 -3.44
CA LEU A 158 -4.62 -1.79 -2.94
C LEU A 158 -3.77 -2.37 -4.07
N GLU A 159 -2.48 -2.51 -3.85
CA GLU A 159 -1.57 -3.28 -4.70
C GLU A 159 -1.42 -4.68 -4.07
N MET A 160 -1.44 -5.71 -4.90
CA MET A 160 -1.31 -7.10 -4.48
C MET A 160 -0.28 -7.82 -5.35
N PHE A 161 0.57 -8.60 -4.69
CA PHE A 161 1.70 -9.28 -5.31
C PHE A 161 1.63 -10.77 -5.00
N LYS A 162 1.81 -11.61 -6.01
CA LYS A 162 1.91 -13.07 -5.84
C LYS A 162 3.29 -13.46 -5.28
N SER A 163 3.56 -13.07 -4.04
CA SER A 163 4.87 -13.15 -3.36
C SER A 163 4.71 -13.06 -1.85
N ASP A 164 5.71 -13.52 -1.11
CA ASP A 164 5.79 -13.38 0.35
C ASP A 164 6.06 -11.93 0.79
N ARG A 165 6.61 -11.10 -0.11
CA ARG A 165 7.00 -9.72 0.15
C ARG A 165 6.83 -8.79 -1.05
N PHE A 166 6.69 -7.51 -0.75
CA PHE A 166 6.82 -6.40 -1.70
C PHE A 166 8.30 -6.12 -1.99
N VAL A 167 8.64 -5.93 -3.28
CA VAL A 167 9.97 -5.49 -3.71
C VAL A 167 9.80 -4.64 -4.96
N ASP A 168 10.41 -3.45 -4.98
CA ASP A 168 10.41 -2.59 -6.15
C ASP A 168 11.71 -1.81 -6.31
N VAL A 169 12.00 -1.42 -7.54
CA VAL A 169 13.15 -0.61 -7.93
C VAL A 169 12.63 0.73 -8.46
N SER A 170 13.04 1.84 -7.82
CA SER A 170 12.73 3.20 -8.29
C SER A 170 13.67 3.58 -9.42
N LEU A 171 13.13 4.12 -10.51
CA LEU A 171 13.93 4.65 -11.61
C LEU A 171 14.85 5.79 -11.13
N ASN A 172 14.30 6.71 -10.32
CA ASN A 172 15.04 7.88 -9.84
C ASN A 172 16.24 7.46 -8.99
N GLN A 173 16.01 6.56 -8.02
CA GLN A 173 17.08 6.02 -7.18
C GLN A 173 18.10 5.22 -8.00
N TRP A 174 17.64 4.40 -8.95
CA TRP A 174 18.54 3.61 -9.78
C TRP A 174 19.49 4.50 -10.58
N MET A 175 18.98 5.58 -11.18
CA MET A 175 19.82 6.56 -11.87
C MET A 175 20.77 7.27 -10.89
N ALA A 176 20.29 7.68 -9.70
CA ALA A 176 21.11 8.36 -8.69
C ALA A 176 22.28 7.50 -8.14
N LEU A 177 22.15 6.17 -8.22
CA LEU A 177 23.14 5.20 -7.78
C LEU A 177 23.96 4.61 -8.94
N THR A 178 23.70 5.04 -10.17
CA THR A 178 24.50 4.71 -11.35
C THR A 178 25.53 5.82 -11.57
N PRO A 179 26.77 5.52 -11.99
CA PRO A 179 27.76 6.55 -12.30
C PRO A 179 27.18 7.65 -13.21
N HIS A 180 27.32 8.92 -12.79
CA HIS A 180 26.70 10.06 -13.47
C HIS A 180 27.08 10.13 -14.97
N GLU A 181 28.32 9.79 -15.31
CA GLU A 181 28.81 9.77 -16.69
C GLU A 181 28.03 8.77 -17.58
N LEU A 182 27.62 7.62 -17.02
CA LEU A 182 26.81 6.63 -17.74
C LEU A 182 25.38 7.12 -17.92
N VAL A 183 24.78 7.75 -16.91
CA VAL A 183 23.43 8.32 -17.01
C VAL A 183 23.41 9.48 -18.02
N ALA A 184 24.38 10.39 -17.91
CA ALA A 184 24.54 11.55 -18.79
C ALA A 184 24.67 11.14 -20.25
N SER A 185 25.58 10.20 -20.54
CA SER A 185 25.82 9.73 -21.91
C SER A 185 24.66 8.92 -22.47
N ASN A 186 24.02 8.06 -21.66
CA ASN A 186 22.90 7.23 -22.10
C ASN A 186 21.63 8.04 -22.40
N LEU A 187 21.33 9.08 -21.61
CA LEU A 187 20.13 9.90 -21.76
C LEU A 187 20.38 11.20 -22.54
N ASN A 188 21.64 11.53 -22.83
CA ASN A 188 22.06 12.81 -23.42
C ASN A 188 21.58 14.02 -22.59
N VAL A 189 21.91 14.02 -21.30
CA VAL A 189 21.43 15.00 -20.29
C VAL A 189 22.59 15.67 -19.55
N GLY A 190 22.34 16.89 -19.07
CA GLY A 190 23.30 17.70 -18.33
C GLY A 190 23.18 17.61 -16.80
N PRO A 191 23.98 18.41 -16.08
CA PRO A 191 24.03 18.40 -14.61
C PRO A 191 22.69 18.74 -13.96
N GLU A 192 21.83 19.56 -14.60
CA GLU A 192 20.52 19.92 -14.07
C GLU A 192 19.67 18.70 -13.68
N LEU A 193 19.59 17.68 -14.56
CA LEU A 193 18.86 16.46 -14.24
C LEU A 193 19.59 15.65 -13.16
N LEU A 194 20.91 15.48 -13.30
CA LEU A 194 21.71 14.64 -12.43
C LEU A 194 21.68 15.12 -10.97
N ASP A 195 21.76 16.43 -10.78
CA ASP A 195 21.73 17.06 -9.45
C ASP A 195 20.33 16.98 -8.79
N ALA A 196 19.28 16.76 -9.59
CA ALA A 196 17.92 16.55 -9.12
C ALA A 196 17.59 15.09 -8.75
N LEU A 197 18.47 14.13 -9.08
CA LEU A 197 18.30 12.72 -8.74
C LEU A 197 18.49 12.47 -7.23
N ARG A 198 17.73 11.54 -6.67
CA ARG A 198 17.70 11.24 -5.24
C ARG A 198 18.22 9.83 -4.98
N LYS A 199 19.27 9.75 -4.16
CA LYS A 199 19.77 8.46 -3.64
C LYS A 199 18.82 7.81 -2.65
N GLN A 200 18.02 8.61 -1.94
CA GLN A 200 16.97 8.11 -1.08
C GLN A 200 15.69 7.91 -1.90
N LYS A 201 15.16 6.69 -1.86
CA LYS A 201 13.92 6.34 -2.53
C LYS A 201 12.71 6.95 -1.86
N TRP A 202 11.84 7.57 -2.66
CA TRP A 202 10.53 8.07 -2.24
C TRP A 202 9.45 7.34 -3.05
N PRO A 203 8.71 6.40 -2.45
CA PRO A 203 7.67 5.65 -3.17
C PRO A 203 6.62 6.58 -3.78
N VAL A 204 6.21 7.61 -3.03
CA VAL A 204 5.26 8.61 -3.47
C VAL A 204 5.94 9.98 -3.54
N VAL A 205 5.61 10.74 -4.57
CA VAL A 205 6.14 12.09 -4.82
C VAL A 205 5.03 13.04 -5.25
N LYS A 206 5.26 14.34 -5.04
CA LYS A 206 4.44 15.42 -5.61
C LYS A 206 5.34 16.62 -5.87
N TYR A 207 5.28 17.15 -7.10
CA TYR A 207 6.04 18.31 -7.52
C TYR A 207 5.09 19.49 -7.75
N PRO A 208 5.15 20.54 -6.92
CA PRO A 208 4.40 21.76 -7.15
C PRO A 208 4.68 22.33 -8.55
N GLY A 209 3.63 22.71 -9.29
CA GLY A 209 3.75 23.25 -10.66
C GLY A 209 3.86 22.21 -11.77
N TYR A 210 4.11 20.93 -11.44
CA TYR A 210 4.22 19.82 -12.39
C TYR A 210 3.18 18.70 -12.11
N GLY A 211 2.13 19.04 -11.37
CA GLY A 211 1.00 18.15 -11.11
C GLY A 211 0.01 18.10 -12.29
N TYR A 212 -0.89 17.13 -12.26
CA TYR A 212 -2.03 17.09 -13.17
C TYR A 212 -2.97 18.26 -12.86
N ASP A 213 -3.24 19.08 -13.87
CA ASP A 213 -4.21 20.17 -13.82
C ASP A 213 -5.37 19.81 -14.77
N PRO A 214 -6.56 19.44 -14.25
CA PRO A 214 -7.69 19.03 -15.07
C PRO A 214 -8.16 20.16 -16.00
N ASP A 215 -7.85 21.42 -15.67
CA ASP A 215 -8.29 22.60 -16.42
C ASP A 215 -7.27 23.06 -17.49
N ARG A 216 -6.10 22.40 -17.59
CA ARG A 216 -5.07 22.66 -18.63
C ARG A 216 -5.15 21.70 -19.82
N GLY A 217 -6.32 21.11 -20.08
CA GLY A 217 -6.61 20.28 -21.25
C GLY A 217 -6.77 21.07 -22.54
#